data_AF-A0A1G2RM00-F1
#
_entry.id   AF-A0A1G2RM00-F1
#
_cell.length_a   1.000
_cell.length_b   1.000
_cell.length_c   1.000
_cell.angle_alpha   90.00
_cell.angle_beta   90.00
_cell.angle_gamma   90.00
#
_symmetry.space_group_name_H-M   'P 1'
#
loop_
_entity.id
_entity.type
_entity.pdbx_description
1 polymer ?
#
loop_
_entity_poly.entity_id
_entity_poly.type
_entity_poly.pdbx_seq_one_letter_code
_entity_poly.pdbx_strand_id
1 'polypeptide(L)'
;MRKTIFLFSLFSFLFLLGSVFALEASAQAETKSFFIESSYDLQGRKQIEAILVRASSLLYFYVEKNWWESRSAQEQNDLRIALAELGLEFQNHIYPVLTSTFGAEPKPGIDRDERITILFHQMMSEAGGYFRSGDVYEKTISPTSNEREMVYLNSEYIGTIQQKSFLAHEFTHLITINQKDLLRRVEEETWLNEARAEYAPTLLGYDDTYGGSNLERRVHDFLAKPTDSLTEWLNRQEDYGVVNMFAQYLVDHYGEDILVDSLKSSQVGIVSLNEALKKNGFQQDFAQIFEDWAVAVLVNDCSVGKKYCYGNAQLASLRVAPTSYYIPGGETVVSTYHTAPPWSANWHRFVGGGQNFTLEFEGTSAVDFEVPYVLCDSHYECSVGFFSLDGEQKGAIAFSQFDTTYTSLTIIPFLKSKTSGFNGREDTFLFFWKVSVQRKVEATAQEEAQLRGQLLVRVAELQEQIRQLQTQLAILRGQSTPVVSCERFERNLSFGVRSEEVKCLQEFLASQGSEIYPEGLVTGNFLSLTRQAVIRFQEKYASEVLVPVGESRGTGYVGQLTRNKINQLLGFLVVL
;
A
#
# COMPACT_ATOMS: atom_id res chain seq x y z
N MET A 1 101.46 -7.53 -19.71
CA MET A 1 101.63 -7.47 -18.25
C MET A 1 100.78 -6.31 -17.74
N ARG A 2 99.82 -6.56 -16.82
CA ARG A 2 98.93 -5.61 -16.10
C ARG A 2 97.89 -4.85 -16.95
N LYS A 3 96.60 -5.21 -16.91
CA LYS A 3 95.54 -5.04 -15.87
C LYS A 3 94.94 -3.63 -15.85
N THR A 4 93.78 -3.56 -16.52
CA THR A 4 92.49 -2.91 -16.15
C THR A 4 92.46 -1.45 -15.68
N ILE A 5 91.68 -0.67 -16.43
CA ILE A 5 91.30 0.74 -16.25
C ILE A 5 89.84 0.80 -15.73
N PHE A 6 89.61 1.64 -14.71
CA PHE A 6 88.44 2.47 -14.33
C PHE A 6 86.99 1.98 -14.63
N LEU A 7 85.99 2.17 -13.77
CA LEU A 7 85.49 3.46 -13.26
C LEU A 7 84.47 3.28 -12.10
N PHE A 8 84.44 4.29 -11.22
CA PHE A 8 83.40 4.74 -10.27
C PHE A 8 82.00 4.08 -10.27
N SER A 9 81.52 3.69 -9.09
CA SER A 9 80.39 4.33 -8.35
C SER A 9 79.89 3.45 -7.21
N LEU A 10 79.23 4.08 -6.22
CA LEU A 10 78.38 3.50 -5.17
C LEU A 10 79.05 3.10 -3.83
N PHE A 11 79.42 4.12 -3.07
CA PHE A 11 79.51 4.04 -1.60
C PHE A 11 78.24 4.69 -1.01
N SER A 12 77.70 4.07 0.04
CA SER A 12 76.65 4.59 0.93
C SER A 12 75.20 4.53 0.44
N PHE A 13 74.55 3.36 0.56
CA PHE A 13 73.16 3.25 1.02
C PHE A 13 72.83 1.80 1.42
N LEU A 14 73.43 1.32 2.50
CA LEU A 14 73.12 -0.01 3.06
C LEU A 14 72.73 0.14 4.54
N PHE A 15 71.77 1.03 4.81
CA PHE A 15 71.14 1.23 6.13
C PHE A 15 69.84 2.04 5.95
N LEU A 16 68.87 1.55 5.19
CA LEU A 16 67.52 2.17 5.09
C LEU A 16 66.48 1.24 4.40
N LEU A 17 66.47 -0.06 4.76
CA LEU A 17 65.41 -1.01 4.34
C LEU A 17 64.78 -1.78 5.52
N GLY A 18 64.95 -1.28 6.75
CA GLY A 18 64.50 -1.93 7.97
C GLY A 18 63.53 -1.11 8.82
N SER A 19 62.76 -0.19 8.24
CA SER A 19 61.94 0.75 9.02
C SER A 19 60.67 1.22 8.29
N VAL A 20 59.85 0.27 7.81
CA VAL A 20 58.42 0.52 7.48
C VAL A 20 57.48 -0.50 8.14
N PHE A 21 57.99 -1.53 8.82
CA PHE A 21 57.18 -2.50 9.59
C PHE A 21 57.61 -2.55 11.05
N ALA A 22 57.48 -1.44 11.77
CA ALA A 22 57.67 -1.43 13.22
C ALA A 22 56.89 -0.28 13.86
N LEU A 23 55.57 -0.43 13.89
CA LEU A 23 54.68 0.27 14.82
C LEU A 23 53.43 -0.57 15.11
N GLU A 24 53.62 -1.89 15.29
CA GLU A 24 52.72 -2.67 16.18
C GLU A 24 53.39 -2.72 17.54
N ALA A 25 53.37 -1.58 18.24
CA ALA A 25 53.60 -1.59 19.67
C ALA A 25 52.45 -2.38 20.30
N SER A 26 52.78 -3.34 21.16
CA SER A 26 51.83 -4.19 21.89
C SER A 26 50.73 -3.35 22.52
N ALA A 27 49.58 -3.26 21.86
CA ALA A 27 48.35 -2.85 22.51
C ALA A 27 48.03 -3.97 23.50
N GLN A 28 48.37 -3.75 24.77
CA GLN A 28 47.78 -4.52 25.85
C GLN A 28 46.27 -4.44 25.62
N ALA A 29 45.64 -5.58 25.28
CA ALA A 29 44.25 -5.71 24.89
C ALA A 29 43.35 -4.88 25.82
N GLU A 30 42.99 -3.67 25.40
CA GLU A 30 42.14 -2.79 26.18
C GLU A 30 40.76 -3.46 26.20
N THR A 31 40.39 -4.01 27.36
CA THR A 31 39.08 -4.61 27.57
C THR A 31 38.15 -3.52 28.06
N LYS A 32 37.00 -3.37 27.41
CA LYS A 32 35.93 -2.45 27.80
C LYS A 32 34.60 -3.18 27.89
N SER A 33 33.71 -2.64 28.70
CA SER A 33 32.34 -3.12 28.77
C SER A 33 31.43 -2.23 27.93
N PHE A 34 30.55 -2.85 27.15
CA PHE A 34 29.59 -2.18 26.27
C PHE A 34 28.18 -2.65 26.57
N PHE A 35 27.24 -1.71 26.64
CA PHE A 35 25.82 -2.03 26.53
C PHE A 35 25.51 -2.48 25.10
N ILE A 36 24.64 -3.46 24.97
CA ILE A 36 24.22 -4.05 23.69
C ILE A 36 22.70 -4.22 23.67
N GLU A 37 22.13 -4.47 22.49
CA GLU A 37 20.71 -4.75 22.36
C GLU A 37 20.40 -6.23 22.58
N SER A 38 19.58 -6.51 23.59
CA SER A 38 19.29 -7.87 24.04
C SER A 38 18.45 -8.67 23.05
N SER A 39 17.66 -8.00 22.20
CA SER A 39 16.87 -8.69 21.17
C SER A 39 17.72 -9.21 20.01
N TYR A 40 18.95 -8.72 19.85
CA TYR A 40 19.87 -9.18 18.79
C TYR A 40 20.92 -10.16 19.32
N ASP A 41 21.30 -10.07 20.60
CA ASP A 41 22.30 -10.93 21.21
C ASP A 41 21.86 -12.40 21.29
N LEU A 42 22.76 -13.31 20.93
CA LEU A 42 22.49 -14.75 20.91
C LEU A 42 22.06 -15.31 22.28
N GLN A 43 22.47 -14.67 23.38
CA GLN A 43 22.17 -15.10 24.75
C GLN A 43 21.23 -14.13 25.48
N GLY A 44 20.66 -13.14 24.79
CA GLY A 44 19.79 -12.13 25.39
C GLY A 44 20.49 -11.23 26.42
N ARG A 45 21.82 -11.07 26.31
CA ARG A 45 22.60 -10.24 27.23
C ARG A 45 22.35 -8.75 26.97
N LYS A 46 22.50 -7.93 28.00
CA LYS A 46 22.38 -6.46 27.92
C LYS A 46 23.73 -5.73 27.92
N GLN A 47 24.78 -6.44 28.30
CA GLN A 47 26.13 -5.91 28.42
C GLN A 47 27.13 -7.03 28.17
N ILE A 48 28.24 -6.71 27.51
CA ILE A 48 29.35 -7.64 27.25
C ILE A 48 30.70 -6.97 27.54
N GLU A 49 31.72 -7.79 27.78
CA GLU A 49 33.11 -7.34 27.69
C GLU A 49 33.64 -7.58 26.27
N ALA A 50 34.36 -6.60 25.73
CA ALA A 50 34.99 -6.67 24.43
C ALA A 50 36.44 -6.19 24.48
N ILE A 51 37.29 -6.83 23.69
CA ILE A 51 38.71 -6.53 23.57
C ILE A 51 38.93 -5.64 22.34
N LEU A 52 39.73 -4.58 22.49
CA LEU A 52 40.25 -3.84 21.35
C LEU A 52 41.22 -4.73 20.56
N VAL A 53 40.81 -5.16 19.36
CA VAL A 53 41.61 -6.01 18.47
C VAL A 53 42.43 -5.18 17.50
N ARG A 54 41.88 -4.05 17.02
CA ARG A 54 42.55 -3.16 16.06
C ARG A 54 42.06 -1.72 16.19
N ALA A 55 42.94 -0.77 15.91
CA ALA A 55 42.59 0.65 15.77
C ALA A 55 43.20 1.21 14.48
N SER A 56 42.51 2.15 13.84
CA SER A 56 43.00 2.96 12.72
C SER A 56 42.80 4.45 13.03
N SER A 57 43.05 5.32 12.05
CA SER A 57 42.76 6.75 12.18
C SER A 57 41.27 7.07 12.21
N LEU A 58 40.41 6.16 11.74
CA LEU A 58 38.95 6.35 11.67
C LEU A 58 38.17 5.39 12.55
N LEU A 59 38.72 4.21 12.88
CA LEU A 59 37.96 3.13 13.49
C LEU A 59 38.64 2.54 14.73
N TYR A 60 37.80 2.09 15.66
CA TYR A 60 38.13 1.11 16.67
C TYR A 60 37.39 -0.20 16.41
N PHE A 61 38.09 -1.31 16.38
CA PHE A 61 37.50 -2.64 16.28
C PHE A 61 37.56 -3.35 17.63
N TYR A 62 36.40 -3.42 18.29
CA TYR A 62 36.22 -4.22 19.49
C TYR A 62 35.53 -5.53 19.14
N VAL A 63 35.97 -6.63 19.76
CA VAL A 63 35.37 -7.96 19.58
C VAL A 63 35.02 -8.56 20.94
N GLU A 64 33.84 -9.16 21.04
CA GLU A 64 33.38 -9.84 22.26
C GLU A 64 34.48 -10.77 22.80
N LYS A 65 34.87 -10.53 24.05
CA LYS A 65 36.03 -11.16 24.68
C LYS A 65 35.93 -12.67 24.74
N ASN A 66 34.82 -13.19 25.27
CA ASN A 66 34.64 -14.64 25.43
C ASN A 66 34.64 -15.36 24.08
N TRP A 67 34.03 -14.75 23.05
CA TRP A 67 34.07 -15.29 21.70
C TRP A 67 35.48 -15.28 21.12
N TRP A 68 36.19 -14.16 21.25
CA TRP A 68 37.56 -14.00 20.78
C TRP A 68 38.53 -15.00 21.43
N GLU A 69 38.47 -15.13 22.75
CA GLU A 69 39.32 -16.03 23.54
C GLU A 69 39.00 -17.51 23.30
N SER A 70 37.78 -17.83 22.81
CA SER A 70 37.43 -19.20 22.40
C SER A 70 38.06 -19.63 21.07
N ARG A 71 38.58 -18.69 20.27
CA ARG A 71 39.21 -18.97 18.97
C ARG A 71 40.65 -19.43 19.15
N SER A 72 41.10 -20.31 18.26
CA SER A 72 42.50 -20.70 18.14
C SER A 72 43.38 -19.51 17.73
N ALA A 73 44.69 -19.60 18.00
CA ALA A 73 45.63 -18.55 17.62
C ALA A 73 45.65 -18.29 16.10
N GLN A 74 45.42 -19.33 15.28
CA GLN A 74 45.33 -19.20 13.83
C GLN A 74 44.06 -18.43 13.43
N GLU A 75 42.90 -18.81 13.96
CA GLU A 75 41.65 -18.09 13.69
C GLU A 75 41.73 -16.62 14.14
N GLN A 76 42.31 -16.34 15.31
CA GLN A 76 42.52 -14.96 15.75
C GLN A 76 43.40 -14.18 14.78
N ASN A 77 44.42 -14.81 14.19
CA ASN A 77 45.26 -14.17 13.19
C ASN A 77 44.48 -13.88 11.89
N ASP A 78 43.70 -14.85 11.42
CA ASP A 78 42.90 -14.71 10.20
C ASP A 78 41.83 -13.61 10.38
N LEU A 79 41.19 -13.54 11.55
CA LEU A 79 40.24 -12.48 11.91
C LEU A 79 40.91 -11.10 11.97
N ARG A 80 42.15 -10.99 12.48
CA ARG A 80 42.90 -9.71 12.47
C ARG A 80 43.18 -9.23 11.05
N ILE A 81 43.43 -10.14 10.11
CA ILE A 81 43.64 -9.82 8.69
C ILE A 81 42.32 -9.33 8.09
N ALA A 82 41.22 -10.05 8.28
CA ALA A 82 39.90 -9.65 7.80
C ALA A 82 39.48 -8.25 8.33
N LEU A 83 39.69 -7.98 9.62
CA LEU A 83 39.42 -6.66 10.20
C LEU A 83 40.36 -5.56 9.67
N ALA A 84 41.59 -5.91 9.27
CA ALA A 84 42.50 -5.00 8.60
C ALA A 84 41.94 -4.56 7.23
N GLU A 85 41.51 -5.54 6.44
CA GLU A 85 40.96 -5.34 5.11
C GLU A 85 39.66 -4.55 5.17
N LEU A 86 38.77 -4.86 6.12
CA LEU A 86 37.55 -4.08 6.36
C LEU A 86 37.86 -2.64 6.76
N GLY A 87 38.87 -2.42 7.61
CA GLY A 87 39.29 -1.07 7.99
C GLY A 87 39.81 -0.25 6.82
N LEU A 88 40.55 -0.88 5.89
CA LEU A 88 41.03 -0.23 4.67
C LEU A 88 39.89 0.05 3.68
N GLU A 89 38.96 -0.90 3.51
CA GLU A 89 37.75 -0.73 2.71
C GLU A 89 36.91 0.45 3.24
N PHE A 90 36.72 0.52 4.55
CA PHE A 90 35.98 1.60 5.17
C PHE A 90 36.63 2.94 4.90
N GLN A 91 37.93 3.06 5.16
CA GLN A 91 38.67 4.31 4.98
C GLN A 91 38.72 4.78 3.52
N ASN A 92 38.93 3.87 2.59
CA ASN A 92 39.22 4.23 1.20
C ASN A 92 37.97 4.26 0.31
N HIS A 93 36.87 3.62 0.72
CA HIS A 93 35.66 3.48 -0.09
C HIS A 93 34.38 3.81 0.67
N ILE A 94 34.01 3.05 1.71
CA ILE A 94 32.71 3.21 2.41
C ILE A 94 32.54 4.62 2.96
N TYR A 95 33.50 5.09 3.75
CA TYR A 95 33.46 6.39 4.41
C TYR A 95 33.39 7.54 3.40
N PRO A 96 34.32 7.70 2.43
CA PRO A 96 34.25 8.83 1.50
C PRO A 96 33.01 8.80 0.61
N VAL A 97 32.55 7.64 0.13
CA VAL A 97 31.34 7.56 -0.71
C VAL A 97 30.12 7.96 0.11
N LEU A 98 29.84 7.27 1.22
CA LEU A 98 28.61 7.51 1.99
C LEU A 98 28.58 8.91 2.61
N THR A 99 29.71 9.44 3.09
CA THR A 99 29.73 10.80 3.66
C THR A 99 29.61 11.89 2.61
N SER A 100 30.13 11.67 1.39
CA SER A 100 29.95 12.62 0.28
C SER A 100 28.52 12.65 -0.25
N THR A 101 27.83 11.50 -0.25
CA THR A 101 26.43 11.38 -0.71
C THR A 101 25.45 11.84 0.36
N PHE A 102 25.43 11.17 1.51
CA PHE A 102 24.40 11.37 2.54
C PHE A 102 24.73 12.48 3.55
N GLY A 103 26.01 12.81 3.70
CA GLY A 103 26.52 13.79 4.67
C GLY A 103 27.30 13.13 5.79
N ALA A 104 27.77 13.93 6.74
CA ALA A 104 28.62 13.44 7.82
C ALA A 104 27.83 12.79 8.96
N GLU A 105 28.47 11.84 9.63
CA GLU A 105 28.20 11.41 11.00
C GLU A 105 28.51 12.52 12.04
N PRO A 106 28.16 12.35 13.34
CA PRO A 106 28.57 13.29 14.37
C PRO A 106 30.10 13.35 14.47
N LYS A 107 30.69 14.54 14.27
CA LYS A 107 32.14 14.72 14.27
C LYS A 107 32.56 16.13 14.75
N PRO A 108 33.35 16.27 15.83
CA PRO A 108 33.76 15.18 16.72
C PRO A 108 32.55 14.57 17.42
N GLY A 109 32.74 13.34 17.87
CA GLY A 109 31.73 12.55 18.54
C GLY A 109 31.28 13.08 19.91
N ILE A 110 30.29 12.43 20.51
CA ILE A 110 29.80 12.77 21.87
C ILE A 110 30.91 12.66 22.92
N ASP A 111 31.88 11.74 22.75
CA ASP A 111 33.06 11.58 23.60
C ASP A 111 34.26 12.44 23.17
N ARG A 112 34.07 13.28 22.14
CA ARG A 112 35.10 14.10 21.47
C ARG A 112 36.20 13.30 20.77
N ASP A 113 36.02 12.01 20.57
CA ASP A 113 36.82 11.22 19.64
C ASP A 113 36.23 11.36 18.23
N GLU A 114 37.08 11.32 17.22
CA GLU A 114 36.64 11.32 15.81
C GLU A 114 36.56 9.90 15.23
N ARG A 115 36.98 8.89 16.01
CA ARG A 115 36.97 7.50 15.59
C ARG A 115 35.66 6.83 15.94
N ILE A 116 35.11 6.10 14.97
CA ILE A 116 33.89 5.32 15.13
C ILE A 116 34.25 3.97 15.73
N THR A 117 33.45 3.50 16.70
CA THR A 117 33.62 2.16 17.28
C THR A 117 32.78 1.13 16.50
N ILE A 118 33.42 0.07 16.02
CA ILE A 118 32.76 -1.12 15.48
C ILE A 118 32.85 -2.22 16.53
N LEU A 119 31.71 -2.65 17.06
CA LEU A 119 31.64 -3.73 18.04
C LEU A 119 31.14 -5.02 17.39
N PHE A 120 31.99 -6.03 17.36
CA PHE A 120 31.61 -7.39 16.94
C PHE A 120 31.18 -8.22 18.14
N HIS A 121 29.98 -8.80 18.09
CA HIS A 121 29.53 -9.75 19.11
C HIS A 121 28.65 -10.86 18.52
N GLN A 122 28.37 -11.88 19.32
CA GLN A 122 27.52 -13.00 18.90
C GLN A 122 26.05 -12.56 18.86
N MET A 123 25.43 -12.68 17.68
CA MET A 123 24.02 -12.36 17.46
C MET A 123 23.25 -13.59 16.95
N MET A 124 21.92 -13.50 16.89
CA MET A 124 21.10 -14.49 16.18
C MET A 124 21.47 -14.54 14.69
N SER A 125 21.38 -15.72 14.06
CA SER A 125 21.94 -15.98 12.72
C SER A 125 21.35 -15.12 11.60
N GLU A 126 20.11 -14.64 11.74
CA GLU A 126 19.49 -13.74 10.76
C GLU A 126 19.97 -12.28 10.83
N ALA A 127 20.67 -11.87 11.90
CA ALA A 127 21.10 -10.49 12.09
C ALA A 127 22.53 -10.26 11.57
N GLY A 128 22.68 -9.37 10.59
CA GLY A 128 23.98 -8.90 10.08
C GLY A 128 24.67 -7.88 10.99
N GLY A 129 23.87 -7.02 11.61
CA GLY A 129 24.28 -5.92 12.47
C GLY A 129 23.07 -5.21 13.05
N TYR A 130 23.33 -4.16 13.83
CA TYR A 130 22.32 -3.18 14.21
C TYR A 130 22.97 -1.85 14.64
N PHE A 131 22.15 -0.81 14.71
CA PHE A 131 22.50 0.50 15.23
C PHE A 131 21.67 0.85 16.47
N ARG A 132 22.32 1.42 17.50
CA ARG A 132 21.65 1.92 18.71
C ARG A 132 21.77 3.44 18.77
N SER A 133 20.69 4.13 18.41
CA SER A 133 20.60 5.60 18.48
C SER A 133 20.91 6.14 19.87
N GLY A 134 20.57 5.40 20.91
CA GLY A 134 20.84 5.79 22.30
C GLY A 134 22.31 6.04 22.64
N ASP A 135 23.27 5.53 21.85
CA ASP A 135 24.70 5.64 22.15
C ASP A 135 25.31 7.00 21.80
N VAL A 136 24.66 7.81 20.95
CA VAL A 136 25.12 9.17 20.63
C VAL A 136 24.60 10.23 21.61
N TYR A 137 23.88 9.81 22.66
CA TYR A 137 23.33 10.68 23.69
C TYR A 137 23.99 10.46 25.04
N GLU A 138 24.01 11.49 25.89
CA GLU A 138 24.48 11.37 27.28
C GLU A 138 23.67 10.37 28.09
N LYS A 139 24.30 9.75 29.10
CA LYS A 139 23.63 8.81 30.03
C LYS A 139 22.46 9.41 30.81
N THR A 140 22.41 10.72 30.91
CA THR A 140 21.29 11.45 31.52
C THR A 140 20.01 11.33 30.67
N ILE A 141 20.14 11.20 29.35
CA ILE A 141 19.06 11.03 28.38
C ILE A 141 18.85 9.53 28.10
N SER A 142 19.94 8.78 27.90
CA SER A 142 19.93 7.37 27.55
C SER A 142 20.80 6.58 28.56
N PRO A 143 20.24 6.06 29.67
CA PRO A 143 21.02 5.46 30.77
C PRO A 143 21.93 4.29 30.37
N THR A 144 21.61 3.59 29.28
CA THR A 144 22.39 2.49 28.70
C THR A 144 23.20 2.91 27.48
N SER A 145 23.46 4.21 27.32
CA SER A 145 24.33 4.75 26.28
C SER A 145 25.77 4.33 26.53
N ASN A 146 26.46 3.94 25.46
CA ASN A 146 27.91 3.80 25.46
C ASN A 146 28.63 5.15 25.28
N GLU A 147 27.89 6.24 25.02
CA GLU A 147 28.39 7.60 24.78
C GLU A 147 29.48 7.61 23.70
N ARG A 148 29.17 7.04 22.54
CA ARG A 148 30.06 6.88 21.38
C ARG A 148 29.31 6.80 20.06
N GLU A 149 29.96 7.26 19.01
CA GLU A 149 29.61 6.96 17.62
C GLU A 149 30.03 5.53 17.33
N MET A 150 29.04 4.63 17.28
CA MET A 150 29.32 3.21 17.16
C MET A 150 28.25 2.44 16.40
N VAL A 151 28.68 1.35 15.79
CA VAL A 151 27.82 0.36 15.10
C VAL A 151 28.16 -1.05 15.57
N TYR A 152 27.19 -1.95 15.48
CA TYR A 152 27.29 -3.32 15.97
C TYR A 152 27.20 -4.27 14.78
N LEU A 153 28.13 -5.23 14.70
CA LEU A 153 28.15 -6.22 13.63
C LEU A 153 28.22 -7.63 14.21
N ASN A 154 27.57 -8.58 13.55
CA ASN A 154 27.61 -9.96 13.99
C ASN A 154 28.99 -10.57 13.73
N SER A 155 29.60 -11.13 14.78
CA SER A 155 30.91 -11.79 14.73
C SER A 155 31.01 -12.96 13.74
N GLU A 156 29.88 -13.57 13.38
CA GLU A 156 29.82 -14.67 12.41
C GLU A 156 30.25 -14.24 10.99
N TYR A 157 30.03 -12.98 10.62
CA TYR A 157 30.33 -12.47 9.27
C TYR A 157 31.73 -11.89 9.12
N ILE A 158 32.60 -12.03 10.13
CA ILE A 158 33.98 -11.52 10.00
C ILE A 158 34.72 -12.30 8.91
N GLY A 159 35.17 -11.59 7.88
CA GLY A 159 35.87 -12.19 6.74
C GLY A 159 34.96 -12.74 5.63
N THR A 160 33.63 -12.58 5.74
CA THR A 160 32.71 -12.94 4.65
C THR A 160 32.50 -11.76 3.69
N ILE A 161 31.97 -12.04 2.50
CA ILE A 161 31.67 -11.01 1.50
C ILE A 161 30.59 -10.02 1.98
N GLN A 162 29.67 -10.45 2.85
CA GLN A 162 28.58 -9.63 3.38
C GLN A 162 29.04 -8.59 4.41
N GLN A 163 30.23 -8.79 5.00
CA GLN A 163 30.74 -7.92 6.07
C GLN A 163 30.80 -6.45 5.66
N LYS A 164 31.18 -6.18 4.41
CA LYS A 164 31.26 -4.82 3.86
C LYS A 164 29.88 -4.18 3.72
N SER A 165 28.91 -4.93 3.21
CA SER A 165 27.52 -4.49 3.05
C SER A 165 26.89 -4.17 4.41
N PHE A 166 27.10 -5.02 5.43
CA PHE A 166 26.59 -4.76 6.77
C PHE A 166 27.24 -3.52 7.41
N LEU A 167 28.55 -3.35 7.29
CA LEU A 167 29.20 -2.14 7.80
C LEU A 167 28.68 -0.86 7.10
N ALA A 168 28.49 -0.91 5.79
CA ALA A 168 27.94 0.21 5.02
C ALA A 168 26.50 0.56 5.42
N HIS A 169 25.67 -0.47 5.61
CA HIS A 169 24.29 -0.35 6.08
C HIS A 169 24.26 0.33 7.46
N GLU A 170 24.96 -0.21 8.46
CA GLU A 170 24.93 0.35 9.82
C GLU A 170 25.53 1.75 9.90
N PHE A 171 26.58 2.03 9.11
CA PHE A 171 27.17 3.37 9.06
C PHE A 171 26.19 4.40 8.48
N THR A 172 25.28 3.99 7.59
CA THR A 172 24.23 4.86 7.04
C THR A 172 23.27 5.33 8.13
N HIS A 173 22.96 4.51 9.13
CA HIS A 173 22.17 4.94 10.29
C HIS A 173 22.90 5.97 11.15
N LEU A 174 24.21 5.80 11.35
CA LEU A 174 25.03 6.77 12.08
C LEU A 174 25.14 8.13 11.35
N ILE A 175 25.15 8.13 10.01
CA ILE A 175 25.00 9.36 9.23
C ILE A 175 23.58 9.93 9.42
N THR A 176 22.57 9.07 9.33
CA THR A 176 21.15 9.48 9.40
C THR A 176 20.83 10.18 10.71
N ILE A 177 21.27 9.65 11.86
CA ILE A 177 21.02 10.27 13.16
C ILE A 177 21.62 11.67 13.26
N ASN A 178 22.78 11.91 12.65
CA ASN A 178 23.35 13.25 12.62
C ASN A 178 22.52 14.18 11.74
N GLN A 179 22.18 13.72 10.53
CA GLN A 179 21.45 14.53 9.57
C GLN A 179 20.03 14.85 10.05
N LYS A 180 19.30 13.89 10.60
CA LYS A 180 17.90 14.07 11.02
C LYS A 180 17.81 14.53 12.46
N ASP A 181 18.18 13.69 13.40
CA ASP A 181 17.92 13.91 14.81
C ASP A 181 18.74 15.07 15.37
N LEU A 182 20.06 15.06 15.17
CA LEU A 182 20.94 16.04 15.81
C LEU A 182 20.88 17.42 15.13
N LEU A 183 20.99 17.46 13.80
CA LEU A 183 21.02 18.72 13.05
C LEU A 183 19.63 19.32 12.84
N ARG A 184 18.59 18.50 12.65
CA ARG A 184 17.24 18.97 12.28
C ARG A 184 16.18 18.76 13.36
N ARG A 185 16.50 18.00 14.42
CA ARG A 185 15.60 17.75 15.56
C ARG A 185 14.29 17.08 15.13
N VAL A 186 14.39 16.18 14.16
CA VAL A 186 13.30 15.31 13.71
C VAL A 186 13.82 13.89 13.59
N GLU A 187 13.01 12.91 13.98
CA GLU A 187 13.30 11.49 13.84
C GLU A 187 12.68 10.99 12.52
N GLU A 188 13.42 10.21 11.74
CA GLU A 188 12.92 9.66 10.48
C GLU A 188 12.03 8.43 10.71
N GLU A 189 11.08 8.20 9.81
CA GLU A 189 10.30 6.95 9.83
C GLU A 189 11.21 5.75 9.51
N THR A 190 11.06 4.66 10.27
CA THR A 190 11.97 3.51 10.20
C THR A 190 12.12 2.97 8.78
N TRP A 191 11.02 2.76 8.06
CA TRP A 191 11.05 2.21 6.70
C TRP A 191 11.93 3.04 5.74
N LEU A 192 11.96 4.37 5.87
CA LEU A 192 12.74 5.25 4.98
C LEU A 192 14.20 5.36 5.43
N ASN A 193 14.46 5.28 6.74
CA ASN A 193 15.81 5.12 7.27
C ASN A 193 16.45 3.83 6.72
N GLU A 194 15.68 2.75 6.75
CA GLU A 194 16.09 1.41 6.29
C GLU A 194 16.23 1.34 4.76
N ALA A 195 15.33 1.98 4.01
CA ALA A 195 15.46 2.09 2.55
C ALA A 195 16.83 2.69 2.13
N ARG A 196 17.32 3.71 2.85
CA ARG A 196 18.65 4.30 2.59
C ARG A 196 19.78 3.33 2.95
N ALA A 197 19.70 2.70 4.11
CA ALA A 197 20.71 1.75 4.57
C ALA A 197 20.79 0.50 3.68
N GLU A 198 19.64 0.01 3.19
CA GLU A 198 19.53 -1.11 2.25
C GLU A 198 20.03 -0.77 0.84
N TYR A 199 19.96 0.50 0.44
CA TYR A 199 20.52 0.94 -0.84
C TYR A 199 22.05 1.17 -0.80
N ALA A 200 22.62 1.42 0.39
CA ALA A 200 24.04 1.74 0.55
C ALA A 200 25.01 0.68 -0.04
N PRO A 201 24.78 -0.65 0.07
CA PRO A 201 25.61 -1.65 -0.59
C PRO A 201 25.64 -1.51 -2.12
N THR A 202 24.50 -1.19 -2.73
CA THR A 202 24.42 -0.97 -4.18
C THR A 202 25.15 0.30 -4.59
N LEU A 203 24.97 1.40 -3.83
CA LEU A 203 25.70 2.65 -4.04
C LEU A 203 27.23 2.46 -4.02
N LEU A 204 27.71 1.51 -3.21
CA LEU A 204 29.13 1.17 -3.10
C LEU A 204 29.62 0.17 -4.17
N GLY A 205 28.73 -0.33 -5.04
CA GLY A 205 29.05 -1.32 -6.07
C GLY A 205 29.17 -2.76 -5.55
N TYR A 206 28.75 -3.04 -4.32
CA TYR A 206 28.85 -4.39 -3.75
C TYR A 206 27.83 -5.38 -4.33
N ASP A 207 26.80 -4.87 -5.01
CA ASP A 207 25.77 -5.67 -5.67
C ASP A 207 26.00 -5.81 -7.19
N ASP A 208 27.10 -5.27 -7.73
CA ASP A 208 27.46 -5.39 -9.15
C ASP A 208 27.63 -6.87 -9.57
N THR A 209 28.15 -7.69 -8.65
CA THR A 209 28.14 -9.14 -8.78
C THR A 209 26.94 -9.70 -8.02
N TYR A 210 25.90 -10.11 -8.74
CA TYR A 210 24.64 -10.53 -8.11
C TYR A 210 24.78 -11.76 -7.20
N GLY A 211 25.47 -12.82 -7.65
CA GLY A 211 25.58 -14.06 -6.88
C GLY A 211 26.33 -13.87 -5.55
N GLY A 212 25.67 -14.18 -4.44
CA GLY A 212 26.17 -14.02 -3.07
C GLY A 212 26.04 -12.61 -2.49
N SER A 213 25.52 -11.65 -3.25
CA SER A 213 25.37 -10.25 -2.85
C SER A 213 24.26 -10.00 -1.83
N ASN A 214 24.20 -8.76 -1.33
CA ASN A 214 23.09 -8.33 -0.49
C ASN A 214 21.80 -8.23 -1.34
N LEU A 215 21.91 -7.73 -2.56
CA LEU A 215 20.79 -7.58 -3.49
C LEU A 215 20.11 -8.92 -3.81
N GLU A 216 20.87 -9.99 -4.06
CA GLU A 216 20.28 -11.32 -4.29
C GLU A 216 19.47 -11.80 -3.08
N ARG A 217 19.98 -11.57 -1.87
CA ARG A 217 19.25 -11.90 -0.63
C ARG A 217 17.95 -11.09 -0.53
N ARG A 218 17.99 -9.78 -0.79
CA ARG A 218 16.80 -8.92 -0.71
C ARG A 218 15.77 -9.20 -1.81
N VAL A 219 16.21 -9.59 -3.00
CA VAL A 219 15.32 -10.10 -4.05
C VAL A 219 14.58 -11.35 -3.58
N HIS A 220 15.30 -12.30 -2.95
CA HIS A 220 14.67 -13.50 -2.40
C HIS A 220 13.68 -13.18 -1.28
N ASP A 221 14.05 -12.32 -0.34
CA ASP A 221 13.19 -11.87 0.77
C ASP A 221 11.90 -11.21 0.24
N PHE A 222 12.01 -10.32 -0.76
CA PHE A 222 10.86 -9.68 -1.41
C PHE A 222 9.94 -10.69 -2.12
N LEU A 223 10.51 -11.59 -2.93
CA LEU A 223 9.72 -12.55 -3.69
C LEU A 223 9.03 -13.60 -2.81
N ALA A 224 9.52 -13.84 -1.59
CA ALA A 224 8.87 -14.71 -0.62
C ALA A 224 7.51 -14.15 -0.17
N LYS A 225 7.38 -12.81 -0.06
CA LYS A 225 6.15 -12.14 0.35
C LYS A 225 6.03 -10.74 -0.29
N PRO A 226 5.75 -10.66 -1.60
CA PRO A 226 5.79 -9.37 -2.31
C PRO A 226 4.66 -8.41 -1.89
N THR A 227 3.62 -8.92 -1.23
CA THR A 227 2.49 -8.12 -0.72
C THR A 227 2.76 -7.53 0.67
N ASP A 228 3.98 -7.63 1.20
CA ASP A 228 4.36 -6.93 2.43
C ASP A 228 4.26 -5.41 2.24
N SER A 229 3.98 -4.67 3.31
CA SER A 229 3.83 -3.21 3.21
C SER A 229 5.19 -2.56 3.09
N LEU A 230 5.30 -1.52 2.26
CA LEU A 230 6.50 -0.69 2.19
C LEU A 230 6.74 0.12 3.48
N THR A 231 5.69 0.39 4.24
CA THR A 231 5.73 1.36 5.35
C THR A 231 5.45 0.74 6.72
N GLU A 232 4.72 -0.39 6.80
CA GLU A 232 4.60 -1.16 8.04
C GLU A 232 5.99 -1.71 8.38
N TRP A 233 6.49 -1.51 9.60
CA TRP A 233 7.82 -1.99 9.98
C TRP A 233 7.74 -2.96 11.16
N LEU A 234 7.92 -4.25 10.90
CA LEU A 234 7.85 -5.29 11.92
C LEU A 234 9.20 -5.96 12.18
N ASN A 235 10.26 -5.41 11.60
CA ASN A 235 11.64 -5.90 11.69
C ASN A 235 11.77 -7.36 11.20
N ARG A 236 11.13 -7.67 10.08
CA ARG A 236 11.19 -8.98 9.41
C ARG A 236 11.97 -8.88 8.11
N GLN A 237 12.48 -10.01 7.64
CA GLN A 237 13.29 -10.07 6.42
C GLN A 237 12.55 -9.50 5.20
N GLU A 238 11.23 -9.70 5.14
CA GLU A 238 10.37 -9.20 4.06
C GLU A 238 10.27 -7.66 4.04
N ASP A 239 10.28 -7.00 5.21
CA ASP A 239 10.27 -5.54 5.32
C ASP A 239 11.50 -4.96 4.60
N TYR A 240 12.68 -5.52 4.86
CA TYR A 240 13.93 -5.14 4.21
C TYR A 240 13.93 -5.46 2.71
N GLY A 241 13.29 -6.55 2.29
CA GLY A 241 13.15 -6.92 0.89
C GLY A 241 12.35 -5.89 0.10
N VAL A 242 11.17 -5.50 0.61
CA VAL A 242 10.30 -4.51 -0.05
C VAL A 242 10.97 -3.14 -0.13
N VAL A 243 11.53 -2.62 0.96
CA VAL A 243 12.19 -1.30 0.94
C VAL A 243 13.40 -1.27 0.02
N ASN A 244 14.17 -2.38 -0.07
CA ASN A 244 15.29 -2.47 -1.00
C ASN A 244 14.79 -2.39 -2.45
N MET A 245 13.83 -3.23 -2.84
CA MET A 245 13.29 -3.23 -4.21
C MET A 245 12.70 -1.87 -4.60
N PHE A 246 12.01 -1.21 -3.68
CA PHE A 246 11.51 0.15 -3.91
C PHE A 246 12.64 1.18 -4.02
N ALA A 247 13.66 1.12 -3.16
CA ALA A 247 14.80 2.04 -3.20
C ALA A 247 15.60 1.91 -4.51
N GLN A 248 15.84 0.67 -4.98
CA GLN A 248 16.47 0.41 -6.28
C GLN A 248 15.71 1.10 -7.41
N TYR A 249 14.39 0.89 -7.45
CA TYR A 249 13.52 1.51 -8.45
C TYR A 249 13.52 3.03 -8.36
N LEU A 250 13.42 3.57 -7.15
CA LEU A 250 13.40 5.01 -6.90
C LEU A 250 14.68 5.67 -7.42
N VAL A 251 15.85 5.08 -7.11
CA VAL A 251 17.12 5.65 -7.57
C VAL A 251 17.33 5.45 -9.08
N ASP A 252 16.97 4.29 -9.63
CA ASP A 252 17.05 4.02 -11.07
C ASP A 252 16.32 5.07 -11.92
N HIS A 253 15.15 5.52 -11.46
CA HIS A 253 14.28 6.44 -12.22
C HIS A 253 14.41 7.92 -11.83
N TYR A 254 14.72 8.19 -10.57
CA TYR A 254 14.65 9.56 -10.02
C TYR A 254 16.00 10.04 -9.45
N GLY A 255 17.00 9.17 -9.35
CA GLY A 255 18.34 9.49 -8.90
C GLY A 255 18.52 9.46 -7.38
N GLU A 256 19.77 9.35 -6.95
CA GLU A 256 20.18 9.30 -5.54
C GLU A 256 19.80 10.56 -4.77
N ASP A 257 19.72 11.70 -5.46
CA ASP A 257 19.38 13.00 -4.88
C ASP A 257 18.03 12.97 -4.16
N ILE A 258 17.10 12.08 -4.54
CA ILE A 258 15.82 11.94 -3.83
C ILE A 258 16.03 11.39 -2.41
N LEU A 259 16.90 10.39 -2.25
CA LEU A 259 17.24 9.85 -0.94
C LEU A 259 18.07 10.86 -0.12
N VAL A 260 18.95 11.61 -0.77
CA VAL A 260 19.82 12.61 -0.13
C VAL A 260 19.02 13.82 0.34
N ASP A 261 18.16 14.38 -0.50
CA ASP A 261 17.39 15.57 -0.20
C ASP A 261 16.28 15.31 0.82
N SER A 262 15.65 14.14 0.78
CA SER A 262 14.69 13.73 1.80
C SER A 262 15.36 13.54 3.16
N LEU A 263 16.57 12.95 3.20
CA LEU A 263 17.39 12.89 4.43
C LEU A 263 17.74 14.29 4.95
N LYS A 264 17.94 15.24 4.04
CA LYS A 264 18.30 16.63 4.36
C LYS A 264 17.08 17.55 4.57
N SER A 265 15.86 17.03 4.54
CA SER A 265 14.63 17.77 4.85
C SER A 265 14.28 17.72 6.34
N SER A 266 13.60 18.76 6.84
CA SER A 266 12.97 18.77 8.17
C SER A 266 11.62 18.05 8.22
N GLN A 267 11.14 17.53 7.09
CA GLN A 267 9.97 16.65 7.01
C GLN A 267 10.41 15.19 7.19
N VAL A 268 9.46 14.28 7.37
CA VAL A 268 9.70 12.85 7.61
C VAL A 268 8.90 12.00 6.63
N GLY A 269 9.36 10.78 6.38
CA GLY A 269 8.65 9.78 5.59
C GLY A 269 8.29 10.24 4.18
N ILE A 270 7.09 9.88 3.75
CA ILE A 270 6.56 10.19 2.41
C ILE A 270 6.57 11.69 2.11
N VAL A 271 6.30 12.53 3.12
CA VAL A 271 6.29 14.00 2.96
C VAL A 271 7.67 14.51 2.56
N SER A 272 8.74 13.95 3.15
CA SER A 272 10.12 14.33 2.82
C SER A 272 10.53 13.88 1.41
N LEU A 273 10.04 12.74 0.94
CA LEU A 273 10.27 12.27 -0.44
C LEU A 273 9.54 13.16 -1.46
N ASN A 274 8.29 13.52 -1.19
CA ASN A 274 7.54 14.44 -2.07
C ASN A 274 8.20 15.82 -2.16
N GLU A 275 8.75 16.32 -1.05
CA GLU A 275 9.55 17.54 -1.06
C GLU A 275 10.81 17.40 -1.93
N ALA A 276 11.54 16.29 -1.77
CA ALA A 276 12.75 16.00 -2.56
C ALA A 276 12.44 15.86 -4.06
N LEU A 277 11.37 15.15 -4.43
CA LEU A 277 10.92 14.99 -5.81
C LEU A 277 10.62 16.34 -6.45
N LYS A 278 9.84 17.18 -5.76
CA LYS A 278 9.51 18.53 -6.23
C LYS A 278 10.75 19.41 -6.34
N LYS A 279 11.67 19.33 -5.38
CA LYS A 279 12.93 20.07 -5.39
C LYS A 279 13.80 19.70 -6.60
N ASN A 280 13.80 18.42 -7.00
CA ASN A 280 14.53 17.90 -8.14
C ASN A 280 13.77 17.99 -9.47
N GLY A 281 12.63 18.70 -9.50
CA GLY A 281 11.90 19.03 -10.74
C GLY A 281 10.95 17.95 -11.24
N PHE A 282 10.77 16.85 -10.50
CA PHE A 282 9.81 15.81 -10.83
C PHE A 282 8.38 16.29 -10.57
N GLN A 283 7.46 15.86 -11.43
CA GLN A 283 6.02 16.19 -11.31
C GLN A 283 5.26 15.10 -10.56
N GLN A 284 5.82 13.89 -10.52
CA GLN A 284 5.27 12.74 -9.85
C GLN A 284 5.41 12.89 -8.33
N ASP A 285 4.37 12.48 -7.61
CA ASP A 285 4.44 12.26 -6.17
C ASP A 285 4.73 10.79 -5.85
N PHE A 286 4.96 10.53 -4.57
CA PHE A 286 5.24 9.20 -4.03
C PHE A 286 4.15 8.18 -4.38
N ALA A 287 2.87 8.58 -4.40
CA ALA A 287 1.77 7.65 -4.69
C ALA A 287 1.85 7.16 -6.14
N GLN A 288 2.13 8.07 -7.08
CA GLN A 288 2.32 7.74 -8.49
C GLN A 288 3.59 6.90 -8.71
N ILE A 289 4.67 7.16 -7.98
CA ILE A 289 5.90 6.37 -8.06
C ILE A 289 5.68 4.96 -7.53
N PHE A 290 4.96 4.82 -6.41
CA PHE A 290 4.61 3.52 -5.86
C PHE A 290 3.72 2.73 -6.81
N GLU A 291 2.74 3.38 -7.45
CA GLU A 291 1.90 2.79 -8.49
C GLU A 291 2.75 2.24 -9.65
N ASP A 292 3.66 3.07 -10.17
CA ASP A 292 4.54 2.69 -11.27
C ASP A 292 5.49 1.55 -10.88
N TRP A 293 6.02 1.57 -9.66
CA TRP A 293 6.84 0.49 -9.10
C TRP A 293 6.04 -0.82 -8.96
N ALA A 294 4.80 -0.76 -8.46
CA ALA A 294 3.94 -1.93 -8.30
C ALA A 294 3.61 -2.60 -9.64
N VAL A 295 3.46 -1.81 -10.70
CA VAL A 295 3.36 -2.30 -12.08
C VAL A 295 4.72 -2.82 -12.57
N ALA A 296 5.81 -2.10 -12.29
CA ALA A 296 7.15 -2.49 -12.71
C ALA A 296 7.53 -3.86 -12.18
N VAL A 297 7.35 -4.17 -10.89
CA VAL A 297 7.68 -5.50 -10.35
C VAL A 297 6.84 -6.64 -10.94
N LEU A 298 5.70 -6.35 -11.55
CA LEU A 298 4.85 -7.33 -12.25
C LEU A 298 5.34 -7.60 -13.67
N VAL A 299 5.57 -6.55 -14.47
CA VAL A 299 5.85 -6.66 -15.92
C VAL A 299 7.34 -6.58 -16.23
N ASN A 300 8.05 -5.72 -15.49
CA ASN A 300 9.46 -5.36 -15.56
C ASN A 300 10.03 -5.33 -16.99
N ASP A 301 9.29 -4.69 -17.90
CA ASP A 301 9.57 -4.60 -19.33
C ASP A 301 9.47 -3.14 -19.79
N CYS A 302 10.61 -2.58 -20.18
CA CYS A 302 10.71 -1.18 -20.60
C CYS A 302 9.97 -0.89 -21.92
N SER A 303 9.59 -1.92 -22.69
CA SER A 303 8.80 -1.78 -23.92
C SER A 303 7.35 -1.37 -23.63
N VAL A 304 6.79 -1.81 -22.50
CA VAL A 304 5.46 -1.39 -22.00
C VAL A 304 5.50 0.08 -21.59
N GLY A 305 6.62 0.51 -21.03
CA GLY A 305 6.91 1.89 -20.69
C GLY A 305 8.18 1.97 -19.86
N LYS A 306 8.98 3.03 -20.05
CA LYS A 306 10.27 3.17 -19.35
C LYS A 306 10.15 3.06 -17.83
N LYS A 307 9.05 3.54 -17.26
CA LYS A 307 8.77 3.50 -15.82
C LYS A 307 8.31 2.13 -15.30
N TYR A 308 8.04 1.15 -16.17
CA TYR A 308 7.53 -0.17 -15.80
C TYR A 308 8.62 -1.25 -15.86
N CYS A 309 9.88 -0.86 -15.61
CA CYS A 309 11.02 -1.75 -15.52
C CYS A 309 12.08 -1.21 -14.56
N TYR A 310 13.02 -2.05 -14.16
CA TYR A 310 14.25 -1.63 -13.50
C TYR A 310 15.30 -1.22 -14.54
N GLY A 311 16.11 -0.21 -14.20
CA GLY A 311 17.30 0.15 -14.96
C GLY A 311 18.49 -0.75 -14.61
N ASN A 312 18.54 -1.24 -13.37
CA ASN A 312 19.55 -2.17 -12.90
C ASN A 312 19.44 -3.54 -13.61
N ALA A 313 20.48 -3.91 -14.34
CA ALA A 313 20.54 -5.15 -15.12
C ALA A 313 20.42 -6.42 -14.25
N GLN A 314 20.86 -6.36 -12.99
CA GLN A 314 20.74 -7.50 -12.06
C GLN A 314 19.28 -7.77 -11.66
N LEU A 315 18.40 -6.78 -11.81
CA LEU A 315 16.97 -6.90 -11.53
C LEU A 315 16.13 -7.15 -12.78
N ALA A 316 16.73 -7.31 -13.96
CA ALA A 316 16.01 -7.47 -15.22
C ALA A 316 15.08 -8.71 -15.25
N SER A 317 15.40 -9.74 -14.48
CA SER A 317 14.59 -10.98 -14.36
C SER A 317 13.57 -10.95 -13.22
N LEU A 318 13.60 -9.94 -12.35
CA LEU A 318 12.69 -9.82 -11.21
C LEU A 318 11.25 -9.74 -11.71
N ARG A 319 10.38 -10.63 -11.23
CA ARG A 319 8.93 -10.61 -11.48
C ARG A 319 8.19 -11.17 -10.26
N VAL A 320 7.17 -10.46 -9.80
CA VAL A 320 6.24 -11.02 -8.80
C VAL A 320 5.28 -12.00 -9.45
N ALA A 321 4.91 -13.05 -8.72
CA ALA A 321 3.90 -14.00 -9.14
C ALA A 321 2.51 -13.59 -8.59
N PRO A 322 1.53 -13.24 -9.45
CA PRO A 322 0.20 -12.85 -8.97
C PRO A 322 -0.61 -14.04 -8.46
N THR A 323 -1.52 -13.75 -7.53
CA THR A 323 -2.58 -14.69 -7.18
C THR A 323 -3.52 -14.83 -8.38
N SER A 324 -3.60 -16.04 -8.96
CA SER A 324 -4.29 -16.26 -10.24
C SER A 324 -5.67 -16.92 -10.05
N TYR A 325 -6.67 -16.41 -10.77
CA TYR A 325 -8.05 -16.87 -10.78
C TYR A 325 -8.45 -17.25 -12.20
N TYR A 326 -8.90 -18.49 -12.37
CA TYR A 326 -9.46 -18.94 -13.63
C TYR A 326 -10.94 -18.58 -13.71
N ILE A 327 -11.31 -17.84 -14.73
CA ILE A 327 -12.68 -17.42 -15.01
C ILE A 327 -13.21 -18.26 -16.17
N PRO A 328 -14.24 -19.10 -15.98
CA PRO A 328 -14.88 -19.83 -17.06
C PRO A 328 -15.50 -18.88 -18.10
N GLY A 329 -15.45 -19.25 -19.39
CA GLY A 329 -16.05 -18.45 -20.47
C GLY A 329 -17.57 -18.58 -20.62
N GLY A 330 -18.20 -19.41 -19.80
CA GLY A 330 -19.66 -19.46 -19.67
C GLY A 330 -20.20 -18.33 -18.79
N GLU A 331 -21.52 -18.24 -18.69
CA GLU A 331 -22.16 -17.32 -17.74
C GLU A 331 -21.68 -17.62 -16.32
N THR A 332 -20.92 -16.70 -15.74
CA THR A 332 -20.23 -16.92 -14.47
C THR A 332 -20.15 -15.62 -13.69
N VAL A 333 -20.30 -15.73 -12.37
CA VAL A 333 -19.95 -14.68 -11.41
C VAL A 333 -18.99 -15.26 -10.39
N VAL A 334 -17.81 -14.64 -10.26
CA VAL A 334 -16.79 -14.98 -9.25
C VAL A 334 -16.51 -13.72 -8.45
N SER A 335 -16.52 -13.83 -7.12
CA SER A 335 -16.18 -12.72 -6.25
C SER A 335 -15.43 -13.22 -5.02
N THR A 336 -14.53 -12.40 -4.50
CA THR A 336 -13.87 -12.64 -3.22
C THR A 336 -13.54 -11.30 -2.56
N TYR A 337 -13.08 -11.38 -1.33
CA TYR A 337 -12.59 -10.25 -0.55
C TYR A 337 -11.13 -10.47 -0.13
N HIS A 338 -10.44 -9.37 0.16
CA HIS A 338 -9.06 -9.32 0.61
C HIS A 338 -8.87 -8.16 1.58
N THR A 339 -7.79 -8.21 2.37
CA THR A 339 -7.40 -7.11 3.24
C THR A 339 -5.96 -6.72 2.98
N ALA A 340 -5.66 -5.43 2.96
CA ALA A 340 -4.31 -4.91 2.82
C ALA A 340 -4.05 -3.78 3.82
N PRO A 341 -2.84 -3.65 4.38
CA PRO A 341 -2.41 -2.42 5.06
C PRO A 341 -2.07 -1.32 4.03
N PRO A 342 -1.87 -0.06 4.47
CA PRO A 342 -1.30 1.01 3.63
C PRO A 342 -0.03 0.58 2.89
N TRP A 343 0.13 1.05 1.65
CA TRP A 343 1.34 0.83 0.84
C TRP A 343 1.75 -0.64 0.66
N SER A 344 0.76 -1.53 0.62
CA SER A 344 0.89 -2.94 0.23
C SER A 344 0.22 -3.16 -1.13
N ALA A 345 1.02 -3.49 -2.14
CA ALA A 345 0.52 -3.83 -3.47
C ALA A 345 0.06 -5.28 -3.53
N ASN A 346 -1.11 -5.54 -4.14
CA ASN A 346 -1.73 -6.86 -4.17
C ASN A 346 -2.04 -7.29 -5.61
N TRP A 347 -1.28 -8.23 -6.17
CA TRP A 347 -1.44 -8.65 -7.57
C TRP A 347 -2.46 -9.79 -7.72
N HIS A 348 -3.62 -9.49 -8.31
CA HIS A 348 -4.69 -10.45 -8.61
C HIS A 348 -4.86 -10.60 -10.13
N ARG A 349 -4.55 -11.78 -10.66
CA ARG A 349 -4.59 -12.09 -12.09
C ARG A 349 -5.80 -12.93 -12.45
N PHE A 350 -6.54 -12.51 -13.46
CA PHE A 350 -7.68 -13.20 -14.05
C PHE A 350 -7.29 -13.77 -15.41
N VAL A 351 -7.51 -15.06 -15.60
CA VAL A 351 -7.24 -15.78 -16.86
C VAL A 351 -8.49 -16.49 -17.35
N GLY A 352 -8.62 -16.67 -18.66
CA GLY A 352 -9.84 -17.19 -19.29
C GLY A 352 -10.81 -16.06 -19.58
N GLY A 353 -12.03 -16.15 -19.04
CA GLY A 353 -13.13 -15.24 -19.32
C GLY A 353 -13.90 -15.65 -20.58
N GLY A 354 -14.80 -14.77 -21.01
CA GLY A 354 -15.62 -14.94 -22.20
C GLY A 354 -16.00 -13.59 -22.79
N GLN A 355 -16.96 -13.59 -23.70
CA GLN A 355 -17.54 -12.34 -24.21
C GLN A 355 -18.22 -11.57 -23.07
N ASN A 356 -18.16 -10.24 -23.11
CA ASN A 356 -18.70 -9.36 -22.05
C ASN A 356 -18.16 -9.68 -20.64
N PHE A 357 -16.84 -9.68 -20.50
CA PHE A 357 -16.16 -9.75 -19.22
C PHE A 357 -16.27 -8.40 -18.50
N THR A 358 -16.73 -8.39 -17.26
CA THR A 358 -16.76 -7.20 -16.40
C THR A 358 -16.03 -7.50 -15.11
N LEU A 359 -15.11 -6.61 -14.71
CA LEU A 359 -14.51 -6.62 -13.38
C LEU A 359 -14.97 -5.39 -12.61
N GLU A 360 -15.61 -5.63 -11.47
CA GLU A 360 -16.01 -4.63 -10.48
C GLU A 360 -15.01 -4.68 -9.31
N PHE A 361 -14.62 -3.53 -8.80
CA PHE A 361 -13.81 -3.34 -7.60
C PHE A 361 -14.60 -2.50 -6.59
N GLU A 362 -14.54 -2.86 -5.32
CA GLU A 362 -15.16 -2.13 -4.22
C GLU A 362 -14.22 -2.11 -3.01
N GLY A 363 -13.74 -0.92 -2.65
CA GLY A 363 -13.01 -0.66 -1.42
C GLY A 363 -13.94 -0.13 -0.31
N THR A 364 -13.44 -0.09 0.93
CA THR A 364 -14.13 0.65 2.00
C THR A 364 -13.99 2.17 1.80
N SER A 365 -15.08 2.91 1.93
CA SER A 365 -15.10 4.37 1.74
C SER A 365 -14.34 5.18 2.80
N ALA A 366 -13.80 4.51 3.83
CA ALA A 366 -12.99 5.14 4.87
C ALA A 366 -11.54 5.45 4.44
N VAL A 367 -11.10 4.87 3.33
CA VAL A 367 -9.73 5.00 2.78
C VAL A 367 -9.78 5.10 1.26
N ASP A 368 -8.66 5.49 0.67
CA ASP A 368 -8.46 5.71 -0.75
C ASP A 368 -7.62 4.57 -1.30
N PHE A 369 -8.23 3.84 -2.23
CA PHE A 369 -7.57 2.83 -3.03
C PHE A 369 -7.06 3.43 -4.34
N GLU A 370 -5.94 2.90 -4.80
CA GLU A 370 -5.55 2.96 -6.21
C GLU A 370 -5.53 1.55 -6.77
N VAL A 371 -6.01 1.41 -8.01
CA VAL A 371 -6.14 0.10 -8.67
C VAL A 371 -5.67 0.21 -10.12
N PRO A 372 -4.35 0.29 -10.35
CA PRO A 372 -3.80 0.05 -11.66
C PRO A 372 -4.09 -1.39 -12.10
N TYR A 373 -4.18 -1.61 -13.41
CA TYR A 373 -4.34 -2.92 -13.99
C TYR A 373 -3.48 -3.11 -15.23
N VAL A 374 -3.07 -4.35 -15.47
CA VAL A 374 -2.27 -4.76 -16.62
C VAL A 374 -3.04 -5.78 -17.44
N LEU A 375 -3.24 -5.50 -18.72
CA LEU A 375 -3.81 -6.40 -19.71
C LEU A 375 -2.69 -6.95 -20.57
N CYS A 376 -2.60 -8.26 -20.74
CA CYS A 376 -1.62 -8.88 -21.64
C CYS A 376 -2.32 -9.77 -22.67
N ASP A 377 -1.83 -9.75 -23.91
CA ASP A 377 -2.36 -10.53 -25.02
C ASP A 377 -1.68 -11.92 -25.16
N SER A 378 -1.91 -12.61 -26.29
CA SER A 378 -1.29 -13.92 -26.57
C SER A 378 0.15 -13.85 -27.06
N HIS A 379 0.63 -12.66 -27.44
CA HIS A 379 2.03 -12.39 -27.80
C HIS A 379 2.84 -11.88 -26.61
N TYR A 380 2.23 -11.83 -25.42
CA TYR A 380 2.80 -11.25 -24.20
C TYR A 380 3.01 -9.72 -24.30
N GLU A 381 2.32 -9.05 -25.22
CA GLU A 381 2.28 -7.60 -25.25
C GLU A 381 1.32 -7.12 -24.17
N CYS A 382 1.84 -6.34 -23.22
CA CYS A 382 1.08 -5.84 -22.10
C CYS A 382 0.79 -4.34 -22.22
N SER A 383 -0.37 -3.93 -21.72
CA SER A 383 -0.78 -2.53 -21.59
C SER A 383 -1.26 -2.25 -20.18
N VAL A 384 -1.04 -1.02 -19.71
CA VAL A 384 -1.38 -0.59 -18.34
C VAL A 384 -2.57 0.37 -18.41
N GLY A 385 -3.54 0.18 -17.53
CA GLY A 385 -4.66 1.09 -17.34
C GLY A 385 -4.97 1.29 -15.86
N PHE A 386 -5.95 2.14 -15.58
CA PHE A 386 -6.27 2.57 -14.21
C PHE A 386 -7.78 2.55 -14.00
N PHE A 387 -8.23 2.01 -12.87
CA PHE A 387 -9.63 2.13 -12.47
C PHE A 387 -9.97 3.58 -12.16
N SER A 388 -11.14 4.02 -12.58
CA SER A 388 -11.77 5.22 -12.03
C SER A 388 -12.70 4.79 -10.90
N LEU A 389 -12.31 5.09 -9.66
CA LEU A 389 -13.14 4.84 -8.47
C LEU A 389 -14.01 6.06 -8.17
N ASP A 390 -15.25 5.82 -7.78
CA ASP A 390 -16.17 6.86 -7.30
C ASP A 390 -15.91 7.25 -5.83
N GLY A 391 -16.71 8.18 -5.29
CA GLY A 391 -16.58 8.62 -3.90
C GLY A 391 -16.90 7.54 -2.85
N GLU A 392 -17.44 6.38 -3.27
CA GLU A 392 -17.65 5.21 -2.42
C GLU A 392 -16.56 4.14 -2.64
N GLN A 393 -15.46 4.47 -3.33
CA GLN A 393 -14.37 3.56 -3.67
C GLN A 393 -14.80 2.37 -4.55
N LYS A 394 -15.80 2.60 -5.43
CA LYS A 394 -16.29 1.59 -6.38
C LYS A 394 -15.91 1.95 -7.80
N GLY A 395 -15.55 0.95 -8.59
CA GLY A 395 -15.28 1.12 -10.01
C GLY A 395 -15.48 -0.17 -10.79
N ALA A 396 -15.66 -0.04 -12.10
CA ALA A 396 -15.83 -1.21 -12.97
C ALA A 396 -15.17 -0.97 -14.33
N ILE A 397 -14.61 -2.04 -14.90
CA ILE A 397 -14.14 -2.09 -16.28
C ILE A 397 -14.80 -3.25 -17.00
N ALA A 398 -15.14 -3.05 -18.27
CA ALA A 398 -15.82 -4.05 -19.08
C ALA A 398 -15.14 -4.22 -20.45
N PHE A 399 -15.08 -5.46 -20.90
CA PHE A 399 -14.47 -5.88 -22.16
C PHE A 399 -15.46 -6.74 -22.93
N SER A 400 -15.85 -6.29 -24.13
CA SER A 400 -16.78 -7.03 -24.99
C SER A 400 -16.17 -8.34 -25.54
N GLN A 401 -14.86 -8.35 -25.76
CA GLN A 401 -14.11 -9.43 -26.41
C GLN A 401 -12.83 -9.77 -25.63
N PHE A 402 -12.97 -10.05 -24.33
CA PHE A 402 -11.82 -10.33 -23.47
C PHE A 402 -11.06 -11.58 -23.91
N ASP A 403 -11.78 -12.69 -24.08
CA ASP A 403 -11.24 -14.02 -24.41
C ASP A 403 -10.54 -14.11 -25.77
N THR A 404 -10.86 -13.20 -26.71
CA THR A 404 -10.20 -13.15 -28.02
C THR A 404 -9.08 -12.11 -28.10
N THR A 405 -9.06 -11.13 -27.20
CA THR A 405 -8.09 -10.01 -27.26
C THR A 405 -6.98 -10.17 -26.22
N TYR A 406 -7.32 -10.62 -25.03
CA TYR A 406 -6.42 -10.69 -23.88
C TYR A 406 -6.33 -12.11 -23.34
N THR A 407 -5.14 -12.49 -22.89
CA THR A 407 -4.94 -13.76 -22.16
C THR A 407 -5.09 -13.58 -20.66
N SER A 408 -4.84 -12.37 -20.17
CA SER A 408 -4.96 -12.05 -18.75
C SER A 408 -5.23 -10.58 -18.46
N LEU A 409 -5.88 -10.36 -17.32
CA LEU A 409 -6.03 -9.06 -16.67
C LEU A 409 -5.46 -9.20 -15.26
N THR A 410 -4.54 -8.35 -14.85
CA THR A 410 -4.03 -8.32 -13.47
C THR A 410 -4.38 -6.97 -12.85
N ILE A 411 -5.17 -6.94 -11.77
CA ILE A 411 -5.37 -5.72 -10.98
C ILE A 411 -4.36 -5.68 -9.84
N ILE A 412 -3.94 -4.48 -9.43
CA ILE A 412 -2.94 -4.26 -8.39
C ILE A 412 -3.44 -3.24 -7.34
N PRO A 413 -4.51 -3.56 -6.58
CA PRO A 413 -5.00 -2.66 -5.54
C PRO A 413 -3.94 -2.39 -4.46
N PHE A 414 -3.84 -1.13 -4.04
CA PHE A 414 -3.10 -0.70 -2.85
C PHE A 414 -3.77 0.53 -2.21
N LEU A 415 -3.38 0.82 -0.98
CA LEU A 415 -3.94 1.89 -0.15
C LEU A 415 -2.96 3.05 -0.04
N LYS A 416 -3.41 4.26 -0.38
CA LYS A 416 -2.57 5.47 -0.37
C LYS A 416 -2.91 6.51 0.70
N SER A 417 -3.97 6.31 1.48
CA SER A 417 -4.48 7.36 2.39
C SER A 417 -3.54 7.74 3.52
N LYS A 418 -2.86 6.77 4.14
CA LYS A 418 -1.94 7.05 5.24
C LYS A 418 -0.62 7.54 4.67
N THR A 419 -0.17 8.72 5.08
CA THR A 419 1.05 9.36 4.54
C THR A 419 2.14 9.60 5.58
N SER A 420 1.87 9.32 6.85
CA SER A 420 2.83 9.49 7.95
C SER A 420 2.41 8.69 9.19
N GLY A 421 3.33 8.57 10.15
CA GLY A 421 3.10 7.96 11.45
C GLY A 421 3.06 6.44 11.39
N PHE A 422 3.94 5.84 10.58
CA PHE A 422 4.12 4.39 10.53
C PHE A 422 5.02 3.92 11.67
N ASN A 423 4.41 3.42 12.75
CA ASN A 423 5.07 3.12 14.02
C ASN A 423 4.94 1.64 14.38
N GLY A 424 5.20 0.76 13.42
CA GLY A 424 5.04 -0.68 13.57
C GLY A 424 3.82 -1.20 12.84
N ARG A 425 3.05 -2.07 13.51
CA ARG A 425 1.87 -2.75 12.95
C ARG A 425 0.81 -1.76 12.48
N GLU A 426 0.31 -1.95 11.27
CA GLU A 426 -0.73 -1.16 10.64
C GLU A 426 -2.08 -1.90 10.59
N ASP A 427 -3.16 -1.12 10.60
CA ASP A 427 -4.50 -1.64 10.37
C ASP A 427 -4.67 -2.06 8.91
N THR A 428 -5.45 -3.12 8.70
CA THR A 428 -5.78 -3.60 7.35
C THR A 428 -7.19 -3.23 6.95
N PHE A 429 -7.38 -2.92 5.67
CA PHE A 429 -8.67 -2.49 5.12
C PHE A 429 -9.16 -3.47 4.06
N LEU A 430 -10.46 -3.68 4.07
CA LEU A 430 -11.14 -4.64 3.20
C LEU A 430 -11.35 -4.04 1.81
N PHE A 431 -11.12 -4.86 0.79
CA PHE A 431 -11.58 -4.62 -0.57
C PHE A 431 -12.15 -5.90 -1.18
N PHE A 432 -12.96 -5.72 -2.21
CA PHE A 432 -13.64 -6.77 -2.94
C PHE A 432 -13.38 -6.58 -4.42
N TRP A 433 -13.33 -7.70 -5.13
CA TRP A 433 -13.51 -7.69 -6.56
C TRP A 433 -14.56 -8.72 -6.95
N LYS A 434 -15.26 -8.43 -8.04
CA LYS A 434 -16.25 -9.32 -8.65
C LYS A 434 -16.06 -9.33 -10.16
N VAL A 435 -15.84 -10.53 -10.69
CA VAL A 435 -15.80 -10.77 -12.12
C VAL A 435 -17.12 -11.39 -12.56
N SER A 436 -17.71 -10.82 -13.60
CA SER A 436 -18.91 -11.36 -14.25
C SER A 436 -18.63 -11.57 -15.74
N VAL A 437 -18.96 -12.75 -16.25
CA VAL A 437 -18.96 -13.06 -17.69
C VAL A 437 -20.39 -13.35 -18.07
N GLN A 438 -20.92 -12.61 -19.04
CA GLN A 438 -22.27 -12.81 -19.55
C GLN A 438 -22.20 -13.48 -20.92
N ARG A 439 -23.02 -14.51 -21.16
CA ARG A 439 -23.15 -15.03 -22.52
C ARG A 439 -23.58 -13.90 -23.45
N LYS A 440 -23.01 -13.88 -24.66
CA LYS A 440 -23.63 -13.18 -25.78
C LYS A 440 -25.00 -13.80 -26.01
N VAL A 441 -26.03 -13.20 -25.42
CA VAL A 441 -27.40 -13.52 -25.78
C VAL A 441 -27.60 -12.87 -27.14
N GLU A 442 -27.38 -13.61 -28.22
CA GLU A 442 -28.04 -13.32 -29.49
C GLU A 442 -29.53 -13.65 -29.31
N ALA A 443 -30.22 -12.96 -28.40
CA ALA A 443 -31.66 -13.02 -28.38
C ALA A 443 -32.10 -12.35 -29.67
N THR A 444 -32.72 -13.13 -30.53
CA THR A 444 -33.51 -12.52 -31.60
C THR A 444 -34.53 -11.59 -30.93
N ALA A 445 -34.90 -10.47 -31.57
CA ALA A 445 -35.93 -9.55 -31.04
C ALA A 445 -37.25 -10.30 -30.65
N GLN A 446 -37.44 -11.48 -31.22
CA GLN A 446 -38.53 -12.41 -30.97
C GLN A 446 -38.42 -13.15 -29.63
N GLU A 447 -37.23 -13.60 -29.23
CA GLU A 447 -36.99 -14.25 -27.93
C GLU A 447 -37.03 -13.23 -26.78
N GLU A 448 -36.53 -12.02 -27.00
CA GLU A 448 -36.62 -10.93 -26.02
C GLU A 448 -38.09 -10.51 -25.79
N ALA A 449 -38.89 -10.45 -26.86
CA ALA A 449 -40.33 -10.23 -26.78
C ALA A 449 -41.05 -11.39 -26.06
N GLN A 450 -40.62 -12.63 -26.30
CA GLN A 450 -41.20 -13.82 -25.66
C GLN A 450 -40.86 -13.89 -24.17
N LEU A 451 -39.61 -13.63 -23.78
CA LEU A 451 -39.18 -13.59 -22.38
C LEU A 451 -39.82 -12.42 -21.64
N ARG A 452 -39.89 -11.23 -22.26
CA ARG A 452 -40.63 -10.08 -21.72
C ARG A 452 -42.11 -10.42 -21.54
N GLY A 453 -42.72 -11.13 -22.48
CA GLY A 453 -44.08 -11.64 -22.37
C GLY A 453 -44.26 -12.61 -21.18
N GLN A 454 -43.36 -13.58 -21.04
CA GLN A 454 -43.38 -14.54 -19.92
C GLN A 454 -43.18 -13.85 -18.56
N LEU A 455 -42.26 -12.89 -18.47
CA LEU A 455 -42.04 -12.10 -17.26
C LEU A 455 -43.26 -11.26 -16.92
N LEU A 456 -43.90 -10.63 -17.90
CA LEU A 456 -45.14 -9.86 -17.68
C LEU A 456 -46.28 -10.75 -17.18
N VAL A 457 -46.44 -11.95 -17.74
CA VAL A 457 -47.41 -12.95 -17.25
C VAL A 457 -47.08 -13.34 -15.80
N ARG A 458 -45.81 -13.61 -15.49
CA ARG A 458 -45.39 -13.99 -14.14
C ARG A 458 -45.60 -12.87 -13.12
N VAL A 459 -45.34 -11.61 -13.52
CA VAL A 459 -45.62 -10.43 -12.68
C VAL A 459 -47.12 -10.32 -12.42
N ALA A 460 -47.98 -10.52 -13.43
CA ALA A 460 -49.43 -10.50 -13.25
C ALA A 460 -49.93 -11.61 -12.31
N GLU A 461 -49.39 -12.82 -12.43
CA GLU A 461 -49.70 -13.94 -11.51
C GLU A 461 -49.29 -13.62 -10.07
N LEU A 462 -48.09 -13.09 -9.86
CA LEU A 462 -47.60 -12.72 -8.54
C LEU A 462 -48.42 -11.58 -7.93
N GLN A 463 -48.84 -10.60 -8.73
CA GLN A 463 -49.73 -9.53 -8.29
C GLN A 463 -51.09 -10.07 -7.83
N GLU A 464 -51.67 -11.03 -8.55
CA GLU A 464 -52.93 -11.67 -8.17
C GLU A 464 -52.78 -12.51 -6.89
N GLN A 465 -51.67 -13.23 -6.73
CA GLN A 465 -51.37 -13.95 -5.49
C GLN A 465 -51.23 -13.00 -4.29
N ILE A 466 -50.54 -11.86 -4.48
CA ILE A 466 -50.43 -10.82 -3.45
C ILE A 466 -51.82 -10.29 -3.08
N ARG A 467 -52.69 -10.04 -4.05
CA ARG A 467 -54.08 -9.57 -3.82
C ARG A 467 -54.89 -10.59 -3.01
N GLN A 468 -54.78 -11.88 -3.33
CA GLN A 468 -55.46 -12.94 -2.61
C GLN A 468 -54.96 -13.07 -1.17
N LEU A 469 -53.65 -13.03 -0.96
CA LEU A 469 -53.05 -13.03 0.38
C LEU A 469 -53.44 -11.80 1.20
N GLN A 470 -53.49 -10.62 0.58
CA GLN A 470 -53.95 -9.39 1.22
C GLN A 470 -55.44 -9.47 1.62
N THR A 471 -56.28 -10.07 0.77
CA THR A 471 -57.71 -10.29 1.08
C THR A 471 -57.88 -11.27 2.23
N GLN A 472 -57.13 -12.38 2.24
CA GLN A 472 -57.12 -13.34 3.34
C GLN A 472 -56.63 -12.71 4.65
N LEU A 473 -55.59 -11.89 4.60
CA LEU A 473 -55.08 -11.14 5.75
C LEU A 473 -56.08 -10.11 6.28
N ALA A 474 -56.86 -9.45 5.41
CA ALA A 474 -57.91 -8.51 5.81
C ALA A 474 -59.08 -9.21 6.51
N ILE A 475 -59.49 -10.39 6.01
CA ILE A 475 -60.52 -11.23 6.63
C ILE A 475 -60.03 -11.76 7.99
N LEU A 476 -58.78 -12.24 8.09
CA LEU A 476 -58.17 -12.72 9.33
C LEU A 476 -57.98 -11.62 10.38
N ARG A 477 -57.83 -10.36 9.96
CA ARG A 477 -57.69 -9.20 10.85
C ARG A 477 -59.02 -8.57 11.26
N GLY A 478 -60.16 -9.11 10.83
CA GLY A 478 -61.48 -8.63 11.22
C GLY A 478 -61.79 -7.18 10.78
N GLN A 479 -61.13 -6.70 9.71
CA GLN A 479 -61.41 -5.37 9.17
C GLN A 479 -62.60 -5.45 8.21
N SER A 480 -63.75 -4.99 8.71
CA SER A 480 -64.91 -4.65 7.89
C SER A 480 -64.60 -3.44 7.01
N THR A 481 -65.30 -3.35 5.87
CA THR A 481 -65.25 -2.31 4.83
C THR A 481 -64.81 -0.91 5.30
N PRO A 482 -63.93 -0.21 4.55
CA PRO A 482 -63.39 1.08 4.96
C PRO A 482 -64.52 2.13 5.04
N VAL A 483 -64.86 2.51 6.26
CA VAL A 483 -65.67 3.71 6.55
C VAL A 483 -64.75 4.91 6.34
N VAL A 484 -65.10 5.80 5.41
CA VAL A 484 -64.32 7.02 5.16
C VAL A 484 -64.39 7.91 6.41
N SER A 485 -63.25 8.19 7.01
CA SER A 485 -63.16 8.76 8.37
C SER A 485 -63.35 10.28 8.47
N CYS A 486 -63.50 11.00 7.36
CA CYS A 486 -63.62 12.46 7.36
C CYS A 486 -64.77 13.02 6.51
N GLU A 487 -65.34 14.13 6.97
CA GLU A 487 -66.51 14.78 6.36
C GLU A 487 -66.14 15.75 5.21
N ARG A 488 -64.93 16.34 5.22
CA ARG A 488 -64.46 17.28 4.18
C ARG A 488 -62.94 17.47 4.13
N PHE A 489 -62.44 17.86 2.97
CA PHE A 489 -61.06 18.26 2.68
C PHE A 489 -60.92 19.77 2.57
N GLU A 490 -59.98 20.36 3.31
CA GLU A 490 -59.74 21.81 3.34
C GLU A 490 -58.34 22.19 2.84
N ARG A 491 -57.37 21.29 2.99
CA ARG A 491 -55.95 21.56 2.66
C ARG A 491 -55.56 20.93 1.35
N ASN A 492 -54.63 21.56 0.64
CA ASN A 492 -54.13 21.00 -0.61
C ASN A 492 -53.19 19.85 -0.23
N LEU A 493 -53.31 18.72 -0.92
CA LEU A 493 -52.47 17.55 -0.66
C LEU A 493 -51.63 17.25 -1.90
N SER A 494 -50.35 16.94 -1.68
CA SER A 494 -49.39 16.68 -2.73
C SER A 494 -48.46 15.54 -2.34
N PHE A 495 -47.73 15.03 -3.33
CA PHE A 495 -46.69 14.04 -3.12
C PHE A 495 -45.71 14.46 -2.01
N GLY A 496 -45.33 13.51 -1.16
CA GLY A 496 -44.43 13.69 -0.03
C GLY A 496 -45.10 14.09 1.29
N VAL A 497 -46.38 14.48 1.28
CA VAL A 497 -47.11 14.87 2.49
C VAL A 497 -47.56 13.64 3.28
N ARG A 498 -47.42 13.69 4.61
CA ARG A 498 -47.97 12.71 5.55
C ARG A 498 -48.96 13.40 6.50
N SER A 499 -50.20 12.93 6.55
CA SER A 499 -51.22 13.44 7.48
C SER A 499 -52.41 12.49 7.64
N GLU A 500 -53.25 12.74 8.65
CA GLU A 500 -54.55 12.05 8.78
C GLU A 500 -55.50 12.40 7.62
N GLU A 501 -55.40 13.61 7.07
CA GLU A 501 -56.15 14.01 5.87
C GLU A 501 -55.73 13.18 4.64
N VAL A 502 -54.45 12.75 4.57
CA VAL A 502 -54.01 11.80 3.53
C VAL A 502 -54.58 10.39 3.76
N LYS A 503 -54.75 9.94 5.01
CA LYS A 503 -55.44 8.65 5.26
C LYS A 503 -56.88 8.72 4.77
N CYS A 504 -57.59 9.80 5.09
CA CYS A 504 -58.95 9.97 4.60
C CYS A 504 -59.01 10.03 3.07
N LEU A 505 -58.04 10.71 2.43
CA LEU A 505 -57.94 10.73 0.97
C LEU A 505 -57.79 9.30 0.42
N GLN A 506 -56.95 8.48 1.04
CA GLN A 506 -56.72 7.10 0.63
C GLN A 506 -57.97 6.21 0.83
N GLU A 507 -58.69 6.37 1.95
CA GLU A 507 -59.97 5.70 2.20
C GLU A 507 -61.02 6.10 1.15
N PHE A 508 -61.15 7.40 0.88
CA PHE A 508 -62.05 7.90 -0.14
C PHE A 508 -61.69 7.34 -1.52
N LEU A 509 -60.43 7.41 -1.94
CA LEU A 509 -60.00 6.90 -3.24
C LEU A 509 -60.22 5.38 -3.36
N ALA A 510 -60.05 4.64 -2.27
CA ALA A 510 -60.37 3.21 -2.23
C ALA A 510 -61.88 2.96 -2.40
N SER A 511 -62.73 3.80 -1.80
CA SER A 511 -64.20 3.73 -1.98
C SER A 511 -64.66 3.98 -3.42
N GLN A 512 -63.85 4.66 -4.24
CA GLN A 512 -64.19 4.94 -5.65
C GLN A 512 -63.99 3.74 -6.58
N GLY A 513 -63.57 2.59 -6.03
CA GLY A 513 -63.39 1.33 -6.74
C GLY A 513 -61.95 1.07 -7.16
N SER A 514 -61.66 -0.18 -7.51
CA SER A 514 -60.32 -0.65 -7.92
C SER A 514 -59.83 -0.02 -9.21
N GLU A 515 -60.70 0.56 -10.05
CA GLU A 515 -60.30 1.33 -11.21
C GLU A 515 -59.59 2.64 -10.83
N ILE A 516 -59.88 3.18 -9.64
CA ILE A 516 -59.28 4.41 -9.12
C ILE A 516 -58.09 4.08 -8.21
N TYR A 517 -58.31 3.23 -7.20
CA TYR A 517 -57.26 2.88 -6.25
C TYR A 517 -57.16 1.35 -6.04
N PRO A 518 -56.61 0.60 -7.02
CA PRO A 518 -56.48 -0.85 -6.96
C PRO A 518 -55.75 -1.34 -5.71
N GLU A 519 -54.79 -0.57 -5.23
CA GLU A 519 -53.96 -0.93 -4.09
C GLU A 519 -54.69 -0.73 -2.76
N GLY A 520 -55.66 0.20 -2.68
CA GLY A 520 -56.53 0.42 -1.51
C GLY A 520 -55.79 0.71 -0.19
N LEU A 521 -54.52 1.11 -0.24
CA LEU A 521 -53.67 1.22 0.95
C LEU A 521 -53.91 2.53 1.71
N VAL A 522 -54.38 2.43 2.95
CA VAL A 522 -54.54 3.56 3.87
C VAL A 522 -53.34 3.62 4.81
N THR A 523 -52.33 4.40 4.44
CA THR A 523 -51.04 4.50 5.15
C THR A 523 -50.81 5.87 5.78
N GLY A 524 -51.53 6.89 5.30
CA GLY A 524 -51.34 8.30 5.66
C GLY A 524 -50.17 8.99 4.95
N ASN A 525 -49.47 8.30 4.06
CA ASN A 525 -48.36 8.84 3.27
C ASN A 525 -48.77 9.06 1.81
N PHE A 526 -48.67 10.29 1.31
CA PHE A 526 -49.00 10.62 -0.07
C PHE A 526 -47.77 10.37 -0.94
N LEU A 527 -47.57 9.12 -1.34
CA LEU A 527 -46.44 8.70 -2.20
C LEU A 527 -46.95 8.31 -3.60
N SER A 528 -46.18 7.50 -4.32
CA SER A 528 -46.40 7.21 -5.75
C SER A 528 -47.77 6.60 -6.03
N LEU A 529 -48.21 5.64 -5.21
CA LEU A 529 -49.50 4.95 -5.38
C LEU A 529 -50.69 5.88 -5.15
N THR A 530 -50.66 6.68 -4.07
CA THR A 530 -51.71 7.66 -3.81
C THR A 530 -51.75 8.74 -4.88
N ARG A 531 -50.59 9.18 -5.38
CA ARG A 531 -50.52 10.12 -6.51
C ARG A 531 -51.16 9.54 -7.77
N GLN A 532 -50.88 8.28 -8.10
CA GLN A 532 -51.50 7.61 -9.25
C GLN A 532 -53.01 7.49 -9.09
N ALA A 533 -53.50 7.14 -7.89
CA ALA A 533 -54.92 7.09 -7.61
C ALA A 533 -55.61 8.46 -7.77
N VAL A 534 -54.96 9.54 -7.32
CA VAL A 534 -55.45 10.91 -7.55
C VAL A 534 -55.48 11.25 -9.03
N ILE A 535 -54.46 10.86 -9.82
CA ILE A 535 -54.45 11.07 -11.27
C ILE A 535 -55.65 10.37 -11.92
N ARG A 536 -55.88 9.09 -11.62
CA ARG A 536 -57.02 8.33 -12.16
C ARG A 536 -58.36 8.95 -11.76
N PHE A 537 -58.47 9.42 -10.51
CA PHE A 537 -59.66 10.12 -10.03
C PHE A 537 -59.91 11.43 -10.80
N GLN A 538 -58.85 12.24 -10.97
CA GLN A 538 -58.93 13.49 -11.73
C GLN A 538 -59.32 13.25 -13.19
N GLU A 539 -58.79 12.19 -13.80
CA GLU A 539 -59.13 11.80 -15.18
C GLU A 539 -60.57 11.29 -15.30
N LYS A 540 -61.07 10.53 -14.31
CA LYS A 540 -62.47 10.09 -14.24
C LYS A 540 -63.44 11.28 -14.17
N TYR A 541 -63.06 12.35 -13.48
CA TYR A 541 -63.85 13.59 -13.35
C TYR A 541 -63.25 14.76 -14.12
N ALA A 542 -62.61 14.48 -15.27
CA ALA A 542 -61.81 15.46 -16.01
C ALA A 542 -62.60 16.73 -16.38
N SER A 543 -63.87 16.60 -16.77
CA SER A 543 -64.73 17.74 -17.12
C SER A 543 -64.93 18.74 -15.97
N GLU A 544 -64.86 18.28 -14.73
CA GLU A 544 -65.10 19.10 -13.53
C GLU A 544 -63.79 19.50 -12.83
N VAL A 545 -62.72 18.72 -13.00
CA VAL A 545 -61.47 18.88 -12.25
C VAL A 545 -60.32 19.40 -13.12
N LEU A 546 -60.22 18.98 -14.38
CA LEU A 546 -59.08 19.27 -15.26
C LEU A 546 -59.41 20.33 -16.32
N VAL A 547 -60.55 20.21 -16.99
CA VAL A 547 -60.98 21.14 -18.06
C VAL A 547 -61.07 22.61 -17.59
N PRO A 548 -61.61 22.94 -16.39
CA PRO A 548 -61.71 24.33 -15.95
C PRO A 548 -60.37 25.03 -15.69
N VAL A 549 -59.28 24.26 -15.55
CA VAL A 549 -57.92 24.78 -15.34
C VAL A 549 -57.02 24.57 -16.56
N GLY A 550 -57.58 24.13 -17.69
CA GLY A 550 -56.84 23.92 -18.94
C GLY A 550 -55.93 22.69 -18.94
N GLU A 551 -56.10 21.77 -17.99
CA GLU A 551 -55.29 20.55 -17.91
C GLU A 551 -55.92 19.42 -18.75
N SER A 552 -55.06 18.68 -19.46
CA SER A 552 -55.49 17.54 -20.30
C SER A 552 -55.20 16.17 -19.66
N ARG A 553 -54.47 16.14 -18.54
CA ARG A 553 -54.09 14.92 -17.81
C ARG A 553 -54.12 15.16 -16.31
N GLY A 554 -54.31 14.09 -15.52
CA GLY A 554 -54.26 14.20 -14.07
C GLY A 554 -52.88 14.66 -13.59
N THR A 555 -52.87 15.63 -12.68
CA THR A 555 -51.63 16.21 -12.12
C THR A 555 -51.13 15.42 -10.90
N GLY A 556 -52.04 14.70 -10.23
CA GLY A 556 -51.77 14.02 -8.97
C GLY A 556 -51.67 14.98 -7.79
N TYR A 557 -52.04 16.25 -7.98
CA TYR A 557 -52.12 17.27 -6.95
C TYR A 557 -53.57 17.51 -6.55
N VAL A 558 -53.89 17.36 -5.27
CA VAL A 558 -55.25 17.56 -4.74
C VAL A 558 -55.44 19.05 -4.44
N GLY A 559 -55.68 19.81 -5.51
CA GLY A 559 -55.98 21.24 -5.47
C GLY A 559 -57.46 21.56 -5.22
N GLN A 560 -57.83 22.84 -5.27
CA GLN A 560 -59.19 23.31 -4.99
C GLN A 560 -60.29 22.55 -5.74
N LEU A 561 -60.14 22.34 -7.06
CA LEU A 561 -61.17 21.66 -7.86
C LEU A 561 -61.28 20.17 -7.54
N THR A 562 -60.15 19.48 -7.36
CA THR A 562 -60.14 18.08 -6.92
C THR A 562 -60.82 17.93 -5.56
N ARG A 563 -60.53 18.81 -4.60
CA ARG A 563 -61.18 18.80 -3.28
C ARG A 563 -62.67 19.10 -3.37
N ASN A 564 -63.08 20.08 -4.17
CA ASN A 564 -64.50 20.38 -4.36
C ASN A 564 -65.25 19.15 -4.84
N LYS A 565 -64.69 18.42 -5.81
CA LYS A 565 -65.30 17.19 -6.32
C LYS A 565 -65.33 16.07 -5.27
N ILE A 566 -64.23 15.88 -4.54
CA ILE A 566 -64.17 14.89 -3.45
C ILE A 566 -65.21 15.24 -2.37
N ASN A 567 -65.27 16.48 -1.90
CA ASN A 567 -66.23 16.95 -0.89
C ASN A 567 -67.68 16.82 -1.36
N GLN A 568 -67.96 17.07 -2.64
CA GLN A 568 -69.27 16.84 -3.21
C GLN A 568 -69.66 15.36 -3.12
N LEU A 569 -68.74 14.46 -3.48
CA LEU A 569 -68.98 13.01 -3.46
C LEU A 569 -69.08 12.46 -2.03
N LEU A 570 -68.30 12.99 -1.09
CA LEU A 570 -68.43 12.70 0.34
C LEU A 570 -69.80 13.11 0.90
N GLY A 571 -70.34 14.25 0.47
CA GLY A 571 -71.68 14.70 0.88
C GLY A 571 -72.82 13.74 0.48
N PHE A 572 -72.64 12.93 -0.56
CA PHE A 572 -73.60 11.88 -0.94
C PHE A 572 -73.42 10.57 -0.16
N LEU A 573 -72.27 10.36 0.48
CA LEU A 573 -71.93 9.16 1.25
C LEU A 573 -72.41 9.22 2.72
N VAL A 574 -72.79 10.40 3.24
CA VAL A 574 -73.17 10.62 4.66
C VAL A 574 -74.71 10.67 4.87
N VAL A 575 -75.51 10.63 3.80
CA VAL A 575 -76.99 10.77 3.84
C VAL A 575 -77.72 9.45 3.50
N LEU A 576 -77.03 8.31 3.52
CA LEU A 576 -77.63 6.98 3.32
C LEU A 576 -77.55 6.11 4.58
#